data_AF-A0A512DNA5-F1
#
_entry.id   AF-A0A512DNA5-F1
#
_cell.length_a   1.000
_cell.length_b   1.000
_cell.length_c   1.000
_cell.angle_alpha   90.00
_cell.angle_beta   90.00
_cell.angle_gamma   90.00
#
_symmetry.space_group_name_H-M   'P 1'
#
loop_
_entity.id
_entity.type
_entity.pdbx_description
1 polymer ?
#
loop_
_entity_poly.entity_id
_entity_poly.type
_entity_poly.pdbx_seq_one_letter_code
_entity_poly.pdbx_strand_id
1 'polypeptide(L)'
;MRYIIHPACLSAAFHRPDRTDGFGIRPSRRFRVNGPVGRQVTQTPPVPGMLAHEAGDPVADYRNVMVALWAARRLRLDAFSTRRYARDLLIADRQEPGFGDVARKVAADFRRAGLIACGREVRRQIMVAQNAAMRSLLSPA
;
A
#
# COMPACT_ATOMS: atom_id res chain seq x y z
N MET A 1 -0.97 -26.74 1.58
CA MET A 1 -0.93 -25.52 0.75
C MET A 1 0.28 -24.70 1.16
N ARG A 2 1.29 -24.62 0.29
CA ARG A 2 2.55 -23.90 0.55
C ARG A 2 2.46 -22.54 -0.13
N TYR A 3 2.35 -21.45 0.63
CA TYR A 3 2.45 -20.11 0.06
C TYR A 3 3.93 -19.74 -0.03
N ILE A 4 4.41 -19.57 -1.26
CA ILE A 4 5.74 -19.05 -1.56
C ILE A 4 5.69 -17.55 -1.25
N ILE A 5 6.23 -17.15 -0.09
CA ILE A 5 6.58 -15.75 0.14
C ILE A 5 7.77 -15.48 -0.76
N HIS A 6 7.55 -14.80 -1.89
CA HIS A 6 8.61 -14.41 -2.81
C HIS A 6 9.68 -13.61 -2.03
N PRO A 7 10.98 -13.99 -2.10
CA PRO A 7 12.05 -13.27 -1.41
C PRO A 7 12.30 -11.85 -1.98
N ALA A 8 11.57 -11.43 -3.01
CA ALA A 8 11.64 -10.08 -3.58
C ALA A 8 10.75 -9.04 -2.85
N CYS A 9 9.91 -9.45 -1.89
CA CYS A 9 9.13 -8.51 -1.06
C CYS A 9 9.90 -8.04 0.20
N LEU A 10 11.22 -8.29 0.25
CA LEU A 10 12.14 -7.59 1.15
C LEU A 10 12.21 -6.11 0.73
N SER A 11 11.37 -5.27 1.33
CA SER A 11 11.50 -3.82 1.22
C SER A 11 12.86 -3.42 1.79
N ALA A 12 13.79 -3.13 0.89
CA ALA A 12 15.20 -2.79 1.09
C ALA A 12 15.41 -1.44 1.82
N ALA A 13 14.90 -1.32 3.05
CA ALA A 13 15.06 -0.09 3.84
C ALA A 13 16.24 -0.11 4.83
N PHE A 14 17.02 -1.20 4.91
CA PHE A 14 18.09 -1.35 5.91
C PHE A 14 19.50 -1.56 5.33
N HIS A 15 19.81 -0.96 4.18
CA HIS A 15 21.19 -0.89 3.70
C HIS A 15 21.53 0.53 3.23
N ARG A 16 22.38 1.23 3.99
CA ARG A 16 23.14 2.39 3.50
C ARG A 16 24.48 1.86 3.00
N PRO A 17 24.85 2.20 1.76
CA PRO A 17 26.22 2.58 1.50
C PRO A 17 26.32 3.98 0.88
N ASP A 18 27.55 4.43 0.90
CA ASP A 18 28.04 5.79 0.81
C ASP A 18 27.65 6.59 -0.44
N ARG A 19 27.60 7.91 -0.27
CA ARG A 19 27.50 8.87 -1.38
C ARG A 19 28.81 8.86 -2.15
N THR A 20 28.78 8.58 -3.45
CA THR A 20 29.73 9.14 -4.41
C THR A 20 29.04 9.45 -5.74
N ASP A 21 29.47 10.55 -6.32
CA ASP A 21 28.86 11.29 -7.41
C ASP A 21 28.94 10.58 -8.77
N GLY A 22 27.95 10.85 -9.63
CA GLY A 22 27.97 10.41 -11.02
C GLY A 22 26.73 10.86 -11.79
N PHE A 23 26.69 12.14 -12.18
CA PHE A 23 25.69 12.65 -13.13
C PHE A 23 25.96 12.09 -14.54
N GLY A 24 25.35 10.94 -14.84
CA GLY A 24 25.27 10.38 -16.19
C GLY A 24 24.03 10.87 -16.92
N ILE A 25 24.22 11.60 -18.02
CA ILE A 25 23.18 12.05 -18.95
C ILE A 25 22.41 10.82 -19.47
N ARG A 26 21.09 10.76 -19.22
CA ARG A 26 20.21 9.72 -19.79
C ARG A 26 19.78 10.12 -21.20
N PRO A 27 19.96 9.27 -22.24
CA PRO A 27 19.40 9.56 -23.55
C PRO A 27 17.87 9.44 -23.51
N SER A 28 17.18 10.50 -23.92
CA SER A 28 15.73 10.55 -24.12
C SER A 28 15.35 9.67 -25.32
N ARG A 29 14.94 8.42 -25.06
CA ARG A 29 14.29 7.59 -26.08
C ARG A 29 12.94 8.21 -26.43
N ARG A 30 12.83 8.80 -27.63
CA ARG A 30 11.55 9.12 -28.26
C ARG A 30 10.79 7.82 -28.47
N PHE A 31 9.74 7.58 -27.69
CA PHE A 31 8.79 6.51 -27.94
C PHE A 31 7.99 6.87 -29.20
N ARG A 32 8.23 6.15 -30.29
CA ARG A 32 7.37 6.18 -31.49
C ARG A 32 6.30 5.12 -31.31
N VAL A 33 5.05 5.52 -31.05
CA VAL A 33 3.91 4.60 -31.00
C VAL A 33 3.44 4.38 -32.44
N ASN A 34 3.77 3.24 -33.02
CA ASN A 34 3.14 2.76 -34.26
C ASN A 34 1.96 1.87 -33.86
N GLY A 35 0.75 2.44 -33.79
CA GLY A 35 -0.49 1.70 -33.60
C GLY A 35 -1.49 2.09 -34.69
N PRO A 36 -2.38 1.18 -35.13
CA PRO A 36 -3.33 1.47 -36.20
C PRO A 36 -4.25 2.62 -35.81
N VAL A 37 -4.22 3.69 -36.62
CA VAL A 37 -5.16 4.81 -36.53
C VAL A 37 -6.55 4.27 -36.84
N GLY A 38 -7.50 4.36 -35.90
CA GLY A 38 -8.92 4.28 -36.25
C GLY A 38 -9.82 3.30 -35.51
N ARG A 39 -9.42 2.71 -34.36
CA ARG A 39 -10.43 2.12 -33.48
C ARG A 39 -10.89 3.17 -32.49
N GLN A 40 -12.03 3.81 -32.76
CA GLN A 40 -12.75 4.55 -31.72
C GLN A 40 -12.97 3.56 -30.57
N VAL A 41 -12.31 3.83 -29.44
CA VAL A 41 -12.70 3.22 -28.18
C VAL A 41 -14.09 3.80 -27.91
N THR A 42 -15.14 3.06 -28.25
CA THR A 42 -16.49 3.41 -27.87
C THR A 42 -16.47 3.44 -26.34
N GLN A 43 -16.34 4.64 -25.78
CA GLN A 43 -16.55 4.87 -24.36
C GLN A 43 -18.03 4.70 -24.14
N THR A 44 -18.49 3.45 -24.07
CA THR A 44 -19.77 3.14 -23.45
C THR A 44 -19.70 3.77 -22.07
N PRO A 45 -20.59 4.71 -21.72
CA PRO A 45 -20.58 5.30 -20.40
C PRO A 45 -20.74 4.14 -19.41
N PRO A 46 -19.87 4.06 -18.41
CA PRO A 46 -19.88 2.94 -17.50
C PRO A 46 -21.22 2.86 -16.79
N VAL A 47 -21.84 1.67 -16.83
CA VAL A 47 -23.05 1.36 -16.06
C VAL A 47 -22.78 1.61 -14.57
N PRO A 48 -23.57 2.48 -13.90
CA PRO A 48 -23.44 2.70 -12.46
C PRO A 48 -23.70 1.38 -11.73
N GLY A 49 -22.64 0.79 -11.16
CA GLY A 49 -22.69 -0.51 -10.47
C GLY A 49 -21.60 -1.47 -10.90
N MET A 50 -21.14 -1.42 -12.17
CA MET A 50 -20.06 -2.30 -12.63
C MET A 50 -18.66 -1.72 -12.31
N LEU A 51 -18.53 -0.39 -12.20
CA LEU A 51 -17.28 0.28 -11.84
C LEU A 51 -16.97 0.33 -10.33
N ALA A 52 -17.93 -0.01 -9.48
CA ALA A 52 -17.70 0.01 -8.03
C ALA A 52 -16.65 -1.02 -7.59
N HIS A 53 -16.38 -2.05 -8.41
CA HIS A 53 -15.34 -3.04 -8.16
C HIS A 53 -13.94 -2.62 -8.61
N GLU A 54 -13.83 -1.59 -9.46
CA GLU A 54 -12.55 -1.11 -10.01
C GLU A 54 -11.94 0.02 -9.16
N ALA A 55 -12.79 0.79 -8.45
CA ALA A 55 -12.36 1.75 -7.43
C ALA A 55 -12.26 1.04 -6.08
N GLY A 56 -11.10 1.10 -5.42
CA GLY A 56 -10.89 0.47 -4.11
C GLY A 56 -11.89 0.96 -3.05
N ASP A 57 -12.13 0.15 -2.01
CA ASP A 57 -12.95 0.55 -0.86
C ASP A 57 -12.30 1.76 -0.16
N PRO A 58 -12.90 2.97 -0.22
CA PRO A 58 -12.28 4.18 0.31
C PRO A 58 -12.10 4.13 1.84
N VAL A 59 -12.97 3.41 2.54
CA VAL A 59 -12.85 3.21 4.00
C VAL A 59 -11.69 2.29 4.31
N ALA A 60 -11.54 1.19 3.57
CA ALA A 60 -10.40 0.29 3.69
C ALA A 60 -9.07 0.99 3.36
N ASP A 61 -9.04 1.76 2.27
CA ASP A 61 -7.85 2.49 1.86
C ASP A 61 -7.42 3.51 2.92
N TYR A 62 -8.37 4.27 3.47
CA TYR A 62 -8.10 5.24 4.54
C TYR A 62 -7.66 4.55 5.85
N ARG A 63 -8.32 3.44 6.24
CA ARG A 63 -7.88 2.61 7.37
C ARG A 63 -6.42 2.20 7.18
N ASN A 64 -6.05 1.70 6.01
CA ASN A 64 -4.70 1.20 5.75
C ASN A 64 -3.65 2.31 5.86
N VAL A 65 -3.97 3.53 5.43
CA VAL A 65 -3.13 4.72 5.65
C VAL A 65 -2.96 5.02 7.15
N MET A 66 -4.05 4.99 7.94
CA MET A 66 -3.96 5.24 9.38
C MET A 66 -3.12 4.17 10.11
N VAL A 67 -3.27 2.90 9.73
CA VAL A 67 -2.46 1.80 10.26
C VAL A 67 -0.99 2.00 9.90
N ALA A 68 -0.68 2.44 8.68
CA ALA A 68 0.67 2.74 8.26
C ALA A 68 1.31 3.85 9.11
N LEU A 69 0.58 4.95 9.37
CA LEU A 69 1.05 6.04 10.24
C LEU A 69 1.30 5.56 11.68
N TRP A 70 0.44 4.71 12.21
CA TRP A 70 0.63 4.11 13.53
C TRP A 70 1.86 3.20 13.58
N ALA A 71 2.00 2.29 12.61
CA ALA A 71 3.12 1.36 12.55
C ALA A 71 4.45 2.08 12.31
N ALA A 72 4.47 3.09 11.44
CA ALA A 72 5.63 3.91 11.14
C ALA A 72 6.19 4.60 12.39
N ARG A 73 5.33 5.14 13.26
CA ARG A 73 5.75 5.73 14.54
C ARG A 73 6.47 4.73 15.44
N ARG A 74 6.02 3.47 15.47
CA ARG A 74 6.65 2.40 16.26
C ARG A 74 7.96 1.91 15.65
N LEU A 75 7.98 1.79 14.32
CA LEU A 75 9.15 1.40 13.54
C LEU A 75 10.18 2.53 13.35
N ARG A 76 9.86 3.74 13.80
CA ARG A 76 10.67 4.96 13.64
C ARG A 76 11.01 5.26 12.18
N LEU A 77 10.03 5.08 11.28
CA LEU A 77 10.17 5.38 9.86
C LEU A 77 10.07 6.89 9.59
N ASP A 78 10.82 7.38 8.61
CA ASP A 78 10.68 8.73 8.09
C ASP A 78 9.40 8.89 7.23
N ALA A 79 9.10 10.11 6.81
CA ALA A 79 7.89 10.42 6.03
C ALA A 79 7.84 9.71 4.66
N PHE A 80 8.98 9.53 3.99
CA PHE A 80 9.03 8.86 2.68
C PHE A 80 8.77 7.36 2.83
N SER A 81 9.46 6.74 3.79
CA SER A 81 9.31 5.35 4.17
C SER A 81 7.90 5.05 4.67
N THR A 82 7.28 5.99 5.38
CA THR A 82 5.88 5.87 5.82
C THR A 82 4.90 5.86 4.64
N ARG A 83 5.09 6.73 3.64
CA ARG A 83 4.25 6.74 2.42
C ARG A 83 4.41 5.44 1.63
N ARG A 84 5.63 4.93 1.52
CA ARG A 84 5.89 3.62 0.89
C ARG A 84 5.20 2.50 1.66
N TYR A 85 5.32 2.52 2.98
CA TYR A 85 4.68 1.53 3.85
C TYR A 85 3.16 1.53 3.70
N ALA A 86 2.54 2.71 3.61
CA ALA A 86 1.10 2.84 3.34
C ALA A 86 0.70 2.20 1.99
N ARG A 87 1.49 2.41 0.93
CA ARG A 87 1.28 1.74 -0.36
C ARG A 87 1.40 0.23 -0.25
N ASP A 88 2.40 -0.26 0.49
CA ASP A 88 2.57 -1.70 0.68
C ASP A 88 1.38 -2.32 1.44
N LEU A 89 0.77 -1.60 2.39
CA LEU A 89 -0.44 -2.07 3.07
C LEU A 89 -1.67 -2.07 2.16
N LEU A 90 -1.84 -1.06 1.30
CA LEU A 90 -2.92 -1.02 0.29
C LEU A 90 -2.82 -2.21 -0.67
N ILE A 91 -1.61 -2.56 -1.09
CA ILE A 91 -1.38 -3.73 -1.95
C ILE A 91 -1.65 -5.03 -1.20
N ALA A 92 -1.24 -5.12 0.07
CA ALA A 92 -1.46 -6.31 0.90
C ALA A 92 -2.95 -6.58 1.14
N ASP A 93 -3.74 -5.54 1.38
CA ASP A 93 -5.19 -5.62 1.66
C ASP A 93 -6.03 -6.17 0.50
N ARG A 94 -5.48 -6.19 -0.72
CA ARG A 94 -6.18 -6.69 -1.91
C ARG A 94 -5.95 -8.19 -2.17
N GLN A 95 -5.19 -8.88 -1.33
CA GLN A 95 -4.88 -10.31 -1.53
C GLN A 95 -5.98 -11.21 -0.96
N GLU A 96 -6.49 -10.90 0.23
CA GLU A 96 -7.58 -11.63 0.88
C GLU A 96 -8.68 -10.65 1.34
N PRO A 97 -9.96 -11.08 1.37
CA PRO A 97 -11.03 -10.26 1.91
C PRO A 97 -10.81 -9.96 3.41
N GLY A 98 -11.03 -8.71 3.79
CA GLY A 98 -10.81 -8.23 5.15
C GLY A 98 -9.37 -7.78 5.40
N PHE A 99 -8.98 -7.68 6.67
CA PHE A 99 -7.70 -7.07 7.07
C PHE A 99 -6.63 -8.08 7.51
N GLY A 100 -6.82 -9.37 7.20
CA GLY A 100 -5.94 -10.46 7.63
C GLY A 100 -4.50 -10.29 7.14
N ASP A 101 -4.33 -9.94 5.86
CA ASP A 101 -3.02 -9.67 5.25
C ASP A 101 -2.30 -8.49 5.88
N VAL A 102 -3.02 -7.39 6.07
CA VAL A 102 -2.50 -6.19 6.73
C VAL A 102 -2.01 -6.54 8.14
N ALA A 103 -2.80 -7.29 8.91
CA ALA A 103 -2.42 -7.71 10.25
C ALA A 103 -1.17 -8.60 10.27
N ARG A 104 -1.07 -9.57 9.35
CA ARG A 104 0.10 -10.46 9.22
C ARG A 104 1.34 -9.68 8.83
N LYS A 105 1.23 -8.77 7.86
CA LYS A 105 2.34 -7.93 7.40
C LYS A 105 2.88 -7.06 8.54
N VAL A 106 2.01 -6.29 9.21
CA VAL A 106 2.45 -5.41 10.30
C VAL A 106 3.08 -6.20 11.46
N ALA A 107 2.50 -7.35 11.82
CA ALA A 107 3.07 -8.22 12.85
C ALA A 107 4.43 -8.81 12.44
N ALA A 108 4.63 -9.14 11.16
CA ALA A 108 5.91 -9.60 10.65
C ALA A 108 6.96 -8.48 10.68
N ASP A 109 6.60 -7.27 10.27
CA ASP A 109 7.50 -6.11 10.24
C ASP A 109 7.91 -5.68 11.66
N PHE A 110 6.98 -5.73 12.64
CA PHE A 110 7.30 -5.50 14.04
C PHE A 110 8.26 -6.55 14.62
N ARG A 111 8.03 -7.84 14.35
CA ARG A 111 8.96 -8.91 14.78
C ARG A 111 10.35 -8.71 14.19
N ARG A 112 10.45 -8.33 12.91
CA ARG A 112 11.73 -8.03 12.24
C ARG A 112 12.46 -6.85 12.85
N ALA A 113 11.72 -5.86 13.36
CA ALA A 113 12.28 -4.71 14.08
C ALA A 113 12.58 -5.00 15.57
N GLY A 114 12.41 -6.24 16.04
CA GLY A 114 12.60 -6.60 17.45
C GLY A 114 11.51 -6.07 18.38
N LEU A 115 10.38 -5.60 17.85
CA LEU A 115 9.26 -5.11 18.64
C LEU A 115 8.36 -6.27 19.09
N ILE A 116 8.13 -6.37 20.40
CA ILE A 116 7.20 -7.34 20.99
C ILE A 116 5.78 -6.77 20.85
N ALA A 117 5.13 -7.08 19.74
CA ALA A 117 3.72 -6.77 19.53
C ALA A 117 2.93 -8.07 19.32
N CYS A 118 1.90 -8.28 20.14
CA CYS A 118 1.03 -9.44 19.98
C CYS A 118 0.02 -9.20 18.84
N GLY A 119 -0.38 -10.26 18.12
CA GLY A 119 -1.34 -10.13 17.02
C GLY A 119 -2.69 -9.52 17.42
N ARG A 120 -3.08 -9.65 18.70
CA ARG A 120 -4.28 -8.99 19.27
C ARG A 120 -4.17 -7.47 19.25
N GLU A 121 -3.00 -6.93 19.54
CA GLU A 121 -2.78 -5.48 19.55
C GLU A 121 -2.86 -4.91 18.13
N VAL A 122 -2.23 -5.59 17.16
CA VAL A 122 -2.30 -5.18 15.74
C VAL A 122 -3.74 -5.17 15.26
N ARG A 123 -4.51 -6.25 15.52
CA ARG A 123 -5.94 -6.31 15.14
C ARG A 123 -6.77 -5.22 15.81
N ARG A 124 -6.53 -4.94 17.09
CA ARG A 124 -7.21 -3.84 17.81
C ARG A 124 -6.94 -2.50 17.12
N GLN A 125 -5.70 -2.23 16.74
CA GLN A 125 -5.33 -0.96 16.08
C GLN A 125 -5.94 -0.82 14.69
N ILE A 126 -6.06 -1.92 13.95
CA ILE A 126 -6.77 -1.95 12.67
C ILE A 126 -8.25 -1.60 12.86
N MET A 127 -8.92 -2.15 13.89
CA MET A 127 -10.32 -1.81 14.19
C MET A 127 -10.49 -0.34 14.62
N VAL A 128 -9.55 0.20 15.40
CA VAL A 128 -9.54 1.63 15.76
C VAL A 128 -9.40 2.50 14.52
N ALA A 129 -8.49 2.15 13.61
CA ALA A 129 -8.32 2.83 12.32
C ALA A 129 -9.56 2.72 11.43
N GLN A 130 -10.23 1.56 11.39
CA GLN A 130 -11.48 1.37 10.65
C GLN A 130 -12.56 2.33 11.17
N ASN A 131 -12.75 2.40 12.49
CA ASN A 131 -13.74 3.30 13.10
C ASN A 131 -13.42 4.78 12.84
N ALA A 132 -12.14 5.15 12.90
CA ALA A 132 -11.70 6.49 12.57
C ALA A 132 -11.94 6.82 11.08
N ALA A 133 -11.63 5.88 10.18
CA ALA A 133 -11.88 6.01 8.74
C ALA A 133 -13.38 6.23 8.45
N MET A 134 -14.24 5.40 9.04
CA MET A 134 -15.69 5.53 8.90
C MET A 134 -16.18 6.89 9.39
N ARG A 135 -15.71 7.37 10.55
CA ARG A 135 -16.08 8.70 11.07
C ARG A 135 -15.64 9.82 10.14
N SER A 136 -14.40 9.77 9.65
CA SER A 136 -13.87 10.82 8.77
C SER A 136 -14.55 10.87 7.41
N LEU A 137 -14.97 9.72 6.87
CA LEU A 137 -15.55 9.65 5.52
C LEU A 137 -17.09 9.71 5.50
N LEU A 138 -17.76 9.23 6.54
CA LEU A 138 -19.23 9.16 6.62
C LEU A 138 -19.85 10.30 7.44
N SER A 139 -19.05 11.15 8.06
CA SER A 139 -19.51 12.41 8.68
C SER A 139 -18.77 13.59 8.05
N PRO A 140 -19.20 14.07 6.87
CA PRO A 140 -18.74 15.35 6.37
C PRO A 140 -19.18 16.45 7.36
N ALA A 141 -18.27 17.36 7.65
CA ALA A 141 -18.49 18.54 8.50
C ALA A 141 -19.55 19.48 7.91
#